data_AF-A0A1F5WF92-F1
#
_entry.id   AF-A0A1F5WF92-F1
#
_cell.length_a   1.000
_cell.length_b   1.000
_cell.length_c   1.000
_cell.angle_alpha   90.00
_cell.angle_beta   90.00
_cell.angle_gamma   90.00
#
_symmetry.space_group_name_H-M   'P 1'
#
loop_
_entity.id
_entity.type
_entity.pdbx_description
1 polymer ?
#
loop_
_entity_poly.entity_id
_entity_poly.type
_entity_poly.pdbx_seq_one_letter_code
_entity_poly.pdbx_strand_id
1 'polypeptide(L)'
;MKNELKDYAHYRYKNNAIVSLVIAGKLFVAYRSTMRKSHANFLLFYLFFGIFYATFATMQLFLLDDEGFRIGFFHALSYFFLYCAIGYLLSVPYQLTDRRGAARAVLWVVFLFNVLFLAARIVWLEPSVKVVLPAYVYWQPVFPEVLRVLTGIIAVATAAFVSSFFIRHGLKSRTQPVILYRSLWLGIGIAILMFAALLAFIAAPSGSAPFVVAATFLVLVGLLTTLRGVLYKIFDEHIA
;
A
#
# COMPACT_ATOMS: atom_id res chain seq x y z
N MET A 1 -11.16 -14.21 26.72
CA MET A 1 -11.98 -14.05 25.49
C MET A 1 -12.21 -12.61 25.02
N LYS A 2 -12.92 -11.70 25.73
CA LYS A 2 -13.14 -10.31 25.22
C LYS A 2 -11.86 -9.50 25.00
N ASN A 3 -10.79 -9.77 25.77
CA ASN A 3 -9.51 -9.06 25.66
C ASN A 3 -8.58 -9.62 24.57
N GLU A 4 -8.58 -10.94 24.33
CA GLU A 4 -7.66 -11.56 23.35
C GLU A 4 -8.03 -11.23 21.89
N LEU A 5 -9.31 -10.99 21.62
CA LEU A 5 -9.81 -10.66 20.27
C LEU A 5 -9.53 -9.22 19.86
N LYS A 6 -9.32 -8.31 20.84
CA LYS A 6 -8.86 -6.95 20.57
C LYS A 6 -7.44 -7.00 20.00
N ASP A 7 -6.55 -7.76 20.63
CA ASP A 7 -5.11 -7.74 20.32
C ASP A 7 -4.76 -8.06 18.85
N TYR A 8 -5.43 -9.03 18.19
CA TYR A 8 -5.01 -9.50 16.87
C TYR A 8 -5.16 -8.50 15.72
N ALA A 9 -6.23 -7.69 15.71
CA ALA A 9 -6.45 -6.70 14.65
C ALA A 9 -5.46 -5.52 14.78
N HIS A 10 -5.07 -5.19 16.02
CA HIS A 10 -4.21 -4.06 16.36
C HIS A 10 -2.76 -4.23 15.86
N TYR A 11 -2.19 -5.42 16.02
CA TYR A 11 -0.81 -5.69 15.60
C TYR A 11 -0.62 -5.61 14.08
N ARG A 12 -1.65 -5.98 13.31
CA ARG A 12 -1.59 -6.02 11.85
C ARG A 12 -1.26 -4.66 11.23
N TYR A 13 -2.09 -3.66 11.52
CA TYR A 13 -1.97 -2.35 10.87
C TYR A 13 -0.79 -1.56 11.43
N LYS A 14 -0.55 -1.67 12.75
CA LYS A 14 0.58 -1.01 13.42
C LYS A 14 1.93 -1.47 12.86
N ASN A 15 2.15 -2.78 12.72
CA ASN A 15 3.43 -3.30 12.24
C ASN A 15 3.69 -2.89 10.78
N ASN A 16 2.68 -2.96 9.92
CA ASN A 16 2.79 -2.53 8.53
C ASN A 16 3.05 -1.03 8.40
N ALA A 17 2.42 -0.20 9.25
CA ALA A 17 2.67 1.24 9.30
C ALA A 17 4.11 1.53 9.70
N ILE A 18 4.59 0.96 10.82
CA ILE A 18 5.95 1.17 11.33
C ILE A 18 6.98 0.77 10.28
N VAL A 19 6.86 -0.43 9.71
CA VAL A 19 7.81 -0.91 8.71
C VAL A 19 7.79 -0.02 7.46
N SER A 20 6.62 0.36 6.95
CA SER A 20 6.52 1.25 5.78
C SER A 20 7.17 2.61 6.04
N LEU A 21 6.93 3.21 7.20
CA LEU A 21 7.50 4.52 7.57
C LEU A 21 9.01 4.43 7.81
N VAL A 22 9.51 3.36 8.42
CA VAL A 22 10.95 3.11 8.57
C VAL A 22 11.62 2.95 7.20
N ILE A 23 10.97 2.22 6.28
CA ILE A 23 11.45 2.09 4.90
C ILE A 23 11.45 3.45 4.20
N ALA A 24 10.41 4.25 4.36
CA ALA A 24 10.38 5.62 3.83
C ALA A 24 11.54 6.46 4.37
N GLY A 25 11.81 6.42 5.68
CA GLY A 25 12.96 7.10 6.28
C GLY A 25 14.30 6.66 5.66
N LYS A 26 14.51 5.35 5.48
CA LYS A 26 15.71 4.82 4.79
C LYS A 26 15.83 5.29 3.34
N LEU A 27 14.72 5.30 2.61
CA LEU A 27 14.68 5.80 1.23
C LEU A 27 14.90 7.30 1.14
N PHE A 28 14.49 8.08 2.13
CA PHE A 28 14.77 9.51 2.19
C PHE A 28 16.28 9.77 2.29
N VAL A 29 16.98 9.03 3.14
CA VAL A 29 18.45 9.10 3.23
C VAL A 29 19.11 8.75 1.90
N ALA A 30 18.69 7.64 1.26
CA ALA A 30 19.21 7.23 -0.05
C ALA A 30 18.83 8.19 -1.19
N TYR A 31 17.67 8.83 -1.11
CA TYR A 31 17.26 9.86 -2.07
C TYR A 31 18.12 11.11 -1.92
N ARG A 32 18.43 11.54 -0.69
CA ARG A 32 19.29 12.70 -0.44
C ARG A 32 20.71 12.50 -0.99
N SER A 33 21.23 11.28 -0.99
CA SER A 33 22.55 10.99 -1.57
C SER A 33 22.54 10.86 -3.09
N THR A 34 21.48 10.32 -3.69
CA THR A 34 21.45 10.00 -5.14
C THR A 34 20.63 10.95 -6.01
N MET A 35 19.70 11.72 -5.42
CA MET A 35 18.72 12.60 -6.08
C MET A 35 17.90 11.97 -7.22
N ARG A 36 17.85 10.63 -7.34
CA ARG A 36 17.13 9.94 -8.42
C ARG A 36 15.61 10.03 -8.20
N LYS A 37 14.88 10.49 -9.22
CA LYS A 37 13.40 10.64 -9.17
C LYS A 37 12.66 9.34 -8.87
N SER A 38 13.16 8.21 -9.33
CA SER A 38 12.58 6.90 -9.01
C SER A 38 12.59 6.61 -7.51
N HIS A 39 13.63 7.03 -6.78
CA HIS A 39 13.68 6.89 -5.32
C HIS A 39 12.67 7.81 -4.64
N ALA A 40 12.48 9.03 -5.16
CA ALA A 40 11.46 9.95 -4.64
C ALA A 40 10.04 9.34 -4.77
N ASN A 41 9.73 8.70 -5.89
CA ASN A 41 8.44 8.04 -6.06
C ASN A 41 8.25 6.83 -5.15
N PHE A 42 9.27 5.98 -4.99
CA PHE A 42 9.19 4.87 -4.04
C PHE A 42 9.10 5.38 -2.60
N LEU A 43 9.87 6.41 -2.23
CA LEU A 43 9.75 7.10 -0.95
C LEU A 43 8.30 7.54 -0.69
N LEU A 44 7.69 8.24 -1.64
CA LEU A 44 6.32 8.72 -1.51
C LEU A 44 5.32 7.57 -1.47
N PHE A 45 5.52 6.51 -2.25
CA PHE A 45 4.74 5.28 -2.14
C PHE A 45 4.79 4.71 -0.71
N TYR A 46 5.98 4.46 -0.14
CA TYR A 46 6.12 3.91 1.21
C TYR A 46 5.59 4.85 2.29
N LEU A 47 5.78 6.17 2.12
CA LEU A 47 5.26 7.18 3.05
C LEU A 47 3.73 7.14 3.09
N PHE A 48 3.07 7.27 1.94
CA PHE A 48 1.61 7.27 1.87
C PHE A 48 1.01 5.91 2.23
N PHE A 49 1.66 4.81 1.86
CA PHE A 49 1.25 3.48 2.27
C PHE A 49 1.39 3.25 3.78
N GLY A 50 2.45 3.82 4.39
CA GLY A 50 2.64 3.84 5.84
C GLY A 50 1.59 4.68 6.55
N ILE A 51 1.27 5.87 6.04
CA ILE A 51 0.21 6.73 6.60
C ILE A 51 -1.16 6.04 6.48
N PHE A 52 -1.47 5.40 5.35
CA PHE A 52 -2.68 4.59 5.18
C PHE A 52 -2.83 3.54 6.29
N TYR A 53 -1.76 2.80 6.59
CA TYR A 53 -1.79 1.81 7.65
C TYR A 53 -1.84 2.45 9.05
N ALA A 54 -1.18 3.59 9.24
CA ALA A 54 -1.20 4.34 10.49
C ALA A 54 -2.62 4.84 10.79
N THR A 55 -3.32 5.43 9.81
CA THR A 55 -4.70 5.90 10.00
C THR A 55 -5.66 4.75 10.31
N PHE A 56 -5.50 3.58 9.68
CA PHE A 56 -6.24 2.37 10.05
C PHE A 56 -5.92 1.88 11.47
N ALA A 57 -4.65 1.92 11.89
CA ALA A 57 -4.25 1.54 13.24
C ALA A 57 -4.79 2.53 14.29
N THR A 58 -4.78 3.84 14.01
CA THR A 58 -5.27 4.88 14.91
C THR A 58 -6.75 4.71 15.22
N MET A 59 -7.59 4.38 14.23
CA MET A 59 -9.01 4.07 14.48
C MET A 59 -9.19 2.98 15.52
N GLN A 60 -8.38 1.92 15.41
CA GLN A 60 -8.51 0.75 16.26
C GLN A 60 -7.90 0.93 17.64
N LEU A 61 -6.93 1.84 17.81
CA LEU A 61 -6.27 2.10 19.09
C LEU A 61 -7.01 3.13 19.94
N PHE A 62 -7.60 4.15 19.31
CA PHE A 62 -8.08 5.34 20.01
C PHE A 62 -9.59 5.56 19.91
N LEU A 63 -10.30 4.87 19.01
CA LEU A 63 -11.73 5.14 18.72
C LEU A 63 -12.64 3.91 18.97
N LEU A 64 -12.19 2.91 19.72
CA LEU A 64 -12.96 1.66 19.97
C LEU A 64 -14.34 1.88 20.62
N ASP A 65 -14.45 2.96 21.39
CA ASP A 65 -15.64 3.37 22.16
C ASP A 65 -16.30 4.65 21.59
N ASP A 66 -15.87 5.11 20.40
CA ASP A 66 -16.22 6.42 19.84
C ASP A 66 -17.33 6.34 18.77
N GLU A 67 -17.90 7.50 18.44
CA GLU A 67 -18.99 7.68 17.47
C GLU A 67 -18.58 7.22 16.05
N GLY A 68 -19.42 6.39 15.41
CA GLY A 68 -19.15 5.80 14.09
C GLY A 68 -18.81 6.82 12.98
N PHE A 69 -19.16 8.10 13.16
CA PHE A 69 -18.79 9.20 12.27
C PHE A 69 -17.28 9.47 12.21
N ARG A 70 -16.60 9.50 13.36
CA ARG A 70 -15.13 9.72 13.40
C ARG A 70 -14.41 8.60 12.67
N ILE A 71 -14.88 7.37 12.87
CA ILE A 71 -14.32 6.19 12.20
C ILE A 71 -14.58 6.24 10.69
N GLY A 72 -15.77 6.67 10.27
CA GLY A 72 -16.08 6.92 8.86
C GLY A 72 -15.16 7.93 8.20
N PHE A 73 -14.86 9.03 8.90
CA PHE A 73 -13.91 10.05 8.43
C PHE A 73 -12.50 9.49 8.27
N PHE A 74 -11.98 8.80 9.29
CA PHE A 74 -10.68 8.17 9.20
C PHE A 74 -10.64 7.14 8.07
N HIS A 75 -11.74 6.42 7.78
CA HIS A 75 -11.76 5.44 6.68
C HIS A 75 -11.58 6.15 5.34
N ALA A 76 -12.31 7.24 5.12
CA ALA A 76 -12.14 8.07 3.93
C ALA A 76 -10.70 8.59 3.80
N LEU A 77 -10.12 9.06 4.91
CA LEU A 77 -8.74 9.55 4.96
C LEU A 77 -7.72 8.45 4.65
N SER A 78 -7.90 7.24 5.19
CA SER A 78 -7.04 6.10 4.87
C SER A 78 -7.09 5.79 3.37
N TYR A 79 -8.28 5.64 2.79
CA TYR A 79 -8.41 5.37 1.35
C TYR A 79 -7.79 6.46 0.48
N PHE A 80 -7.87 7.73 0.90
CA PHE A 80 -7.17 8.82 0.24
C PHE A 80 -5.66 8.57 0.16
N PHE A 81 -5.03 8.18 1.27
CA PHE A 81 -3.60 7.85 1.28
C PHE A 81 -3.26 6.58 0.49
N LEU A 82 -4.15 5.59 0.46
CA LEU A 82 -3.98 4.41 -0.39
C LEU A 82 -3.92 4.79 -1.87
N TYR A 83 -4.82 5.65 -2.34
CA TYR A 83 -4.82 6.12 -3.72
C TYR A 83 -3.59 6.97 -4.05
N CYS A 84 -3.11 7.79 -3.10
CA CYS A 84 -1.83 8.48 -3.26
C CYS A 84 -0.68 7.48 -3.47
N ALA A 85 -0.60 6.43 -2.63
CA ALA A 85 0.42 5.38 -2.76
C ALA A 85 0.32 4.67 -4.13
N ILE A 86 -0.89 4.31 -4.56
CA ILE A 86 -1.17 3.70 -5.88
C ILE A 86 -0.66 4.59 -7.00
N GLY A 87 -0.95 5.89 -6.97
CA GLY A 87 -0.52 6.84 -7.99
C GLY A 87 1.00 6.90 -8.13
N TYR A 88 1.71 7.02 -7.01
CA TYR A 88 3.18 7.03 -7.01
C TYR A 88 3.75 5.72 -7.54
N LEU A 89 3.23 4.57 -7.10
CA LEU A 89 3.68 3.26 -7.56
C LEU A 89 3.45 3.08 -9.07
N LEU A 90 2.25 3.42 -9.56
CA LEU A 90 1.86 3.28 -10.95
C LEU A 90 2.68 4.18 -11.89
N SER A 91 3.16 5.32 -11.39
CA SER A 91 3.99 6.24 -12.17
C SER A 91 5.44 5.76 -12.40
N VAL A 92 5.94 4.82 -11.58
CA VAL A 92 7.33 4.34 -11.65
C VAL A 92 7.68 3.69 -13.01
N PRO A 93 6.89 2.74 -13.56
CA PRO A 93 7.15 2.18 -14.89
C PRO A 93 7.34 3.22 -16.00
N TYR A 94 6.54 4.28 -15.98
CA TYR A 94 6.60 5.35 -16.97
C TYR A 94 7.83 6.24 -16.79
N GLN A 95 8.26 6.47 -15.54
CA GLN A 95 9.51 7.18 -15.29
C GLN A 95 10.74 6.40 -15.73
N LEU A 96 10.74 5.07 -15.54
CA LEU A 96 11.86 4.20 -15.95
C LEU A 96 11.99 4.05 -17.47
N THR A 97 10.93 4.32 -18.22
CA THR A 97 10.93 4.30 -19.69
C THR A 97 11.08 5.70 -20.30
N ASP A 98 11.52 6.67 -19.51
CA ASP A 98 11.65 8.10 -19.87
C ASP A 98 10.37 8.76 -20.39
N ARG A 99 9.21 8.14 -20.18
CA ARG A 99 7.89 8.68 -20.55
C ARG A 99 7.37 9.63 -19.46
N ARG A 100 8.10 10.72 -19.22
CA ARG A 100 7.81 11.72 -18.17
C ARG A 100 6.40 12.34 -18.29
N GLY A 101 5.93 12.55 -19.53
CA GLY A 101 4.58 13.03 -19.80
C GLY A 101 3.51 12.05 -19.30
N ALA A 102 3.64 10.77 -19.64
CA ALA A 102 2.73 9.72 -19.19
C ALA A 102 2.77 9.53 -17.67
N ALA A 103 3.96 9.58 -17.05
CA ALA A 103 4.10 9.50 -15.60
C ALA A 103 3.32 10.61 -14.87
N ARG A 104 3.41 11.85 -15.38
CA ARG A 104 2.65 12.98 -14.85
C ARG A 104 1.15 12.84 -15.11
N ALA A 105 0.75 12.42 -16.30
CA ALA A 105 -0.65 12.24 -16.65
C ALA A 105 -1.33 11.21 -15.74
N VAL A 106 -0.67 10.06 -15.51
CA VAL A 106 -1.17 9.02 -14.60
C VAL A 106 -1.32 9.53 -13.17
N LEU A 107 -0.31 10.24 -12.65
CA LEU A 107 -0.41 10.86 -11.32
C LEU A 107 -1.58 11.84 -11.24
N TRP A 108 -1.72 12.72 -12.24
CA TRP A 108 -2.82 13.67 -12.32
C TRP A 108 -4.18 12.99 -12.34
N VAL A 109 -4.36 11.95 -13.16
CA VAL A 109 -5.62 11.20 -13.25
C VAL A 109 -5.95 10.53 -11.92
N VAL A 110 -4.98 9.86 -11.30
CA VAL A 110 -5.19 9.19 -10.01
C VAL A 110 -5.48 10.20 -8.90
N PHE A 111 -4.77 11.33 -8.85
CA PHE A 111 -5.02 12.37 -7.84
C PHE A 111 -6.35 13.08 -8.04
N LEU A 112 -6.73 13.38 -9.28
CA LEU A 112 -8.03 13.96 -9.57
C LEU A 112 -9.15 13.02 -9.12
N PHE A 113 -9.06 11.73 -9.49
CA PHE A 113 -9.97 10.71 -9.01
C PHE A 113 -10.00 10.64 -7.48
N ASN A 114 -8.83 10.69 -6.83
CA ASN A 114 -8.71 10.62 -5.38
C ASN A 114 -9.36 11.83 -4.67
N VAL A 115 -9.17 13.04 -5.19
CA VAL A 115 -9.81 14.26 -4.67
C VAL A 115 -11.32 14.19 -4.84
N LEU A 116 -11.81 13.78 -6.02
CA LEU A 116 -13.24 13.60 -6.27
C LEU A 116 -13.84 12.51 -5.36
N PHE A 117 -13.13 11.41 -5.18
CA PHE A 117 -13.53 10.33 -4.28
C PHE A 117 -13.62 10.82 -2.84
N LEU A 118 -12.60 11.54 -2.35
CA LEU A 118 -12.60 12.10 -1.01
C LEU A 118 -13.73 13.12 -0.82
N ALA A 119 -13.94 14.02 -1.78
CA ALA A 119 -15.02 15.00 -1.74
C ALA A 119 -16.39 14.32 -1.66
N ALA A 120 -16.64 13.33 -2.52
CA ALA A 120 -17.88 12.54 -2.48
C ALA A 120 -18.07 11.82 -1.14
N ARG A 121 -16.99 11.28 -0.55
CA ARG A 121 -17.02 10.62 0.76
C ARG A 121 -17.28 11.57 1.93
N ILE A 122 -16.85 12.83 1.83
CA ILE A 122 -17.10 13.85 2.84
C ILE A 122 -18.54 14.37 2.74
N VAL A 123 -19.03 14.62 1.51
CA VAL A 123 -20.41 15.10 1.28
C VAL A 123 -21.45 14.04 1.68
N TRP A 124 -21.17 12.77 1.41
CA TRP A 124 -22.01 11.63 1.79
C TRP A 124 -21.33 10.80 2.88
N LEU A 125 -20.93 11.48 3.96
CA LEU A 125 -20.31 10.82 5.10
C LEU A 125 -21.36 10.06 5.89
N GLU A 126 -21.27 8.74 5.86
CA GLU A 126 -22.07 7.85 6.70
C GLU A 126 -21.21 7.29 7.85
N PRO A 127 -21.81 7.14 9.05
CA PRO A 127 -21.10 6.56 10.18
C PRO A 127 -20.76 5.10 9.87
N SER A 128 -19.54 4.68 10.22
CA SER A 128 -19.17 3.26 10.12
C SER A 128 -19.94 2.44 11.15
N VAL A 129 -20.31 1.20 10.80
CA VAL A 129 -21.05 0.28 11.66
C VAL A 129 -20.10 -0.73 12.28
N LYS A 130 -20.27 -0.99 13.57
CA LYS A 130 -19.46 -1.99 14.29
C LYS A 130 -19.98 -3.38 13.96
N VAL A 131 -19.11 -4.23 13.41
CA VAL A 131 -19.40 -5.63 13.12
C VAL A 131 -18.62 -6.50 14.09
N VAL A 132 -19.33 -7.38 14.78
CA VAL A 132 -18.79 -8.30 15.78
C VAL A 132 -18.83 -9.70 15.22
N LEU A 133 -17.66 -10.27 14.95
CA LEU A 133 -17.49 -11.68 14.57
C LEU A 133 -16.90 -12.47 15.75
N PRO A 134 -17.07 -13.80 15.80
CA PRO A 134 -16.52 -14.63 16.88
C PRO A 134 -15.00 -14.46 17.09
N ALA A 135 -14.27 -14.16 16.02
CA ALA A 135 -12.81 -14.10 15.99
C ALA A 135 -12.22 -12.68 15.97
N TYR A 136 -13.01 -11.62 15.79
CA TYR A 136 -12.57 -10.22 15.96
C TYR A 136 -13.74 -9.23 15.81
N VAL A 137 -13.49 -7.97 16.20
CA VAL A 137 -14.40 -6.84 15.97
C VAL A 137 -13.76 -5.89 14.95
N TYR A 138 -14.54 -5.41 13.99
CA TYR A 138 -14.11 -4.38 13.05
C TYR A 138 -15.21 -3.37 12.77
N TRP A 139 -14.82 -2.20 12.29
CA TRP A 139 -15.76 -1.20 11.83
C TRP A 139 -15.91 -1.35 10.32
N GLN A 140 -17.11 -1.72 9.89
CA GLN A 140 -17.47 -1.76 8.49
C GLN A 140 -17.86 -0.35 8.05
N PRO A 141 -17.21 0.22 7.04
CA PRO A 141 -17.63 1.49 6.52
C PRO A 141 -18.95 1.34 5.77
N VAL A 142 -19.91 2.22 6.07
CA VAL A 142 -21.18 2.29 5.34
C VAL A 142 -20.94 3.18 4.14
N PHE A 143 -20.79 2.54 2.99
CA PHE A 143 -20.79 3.14 1.67
C PHE A 143 -21.06 2.05 0.63
N PRO A 144 -21.44 2.41 -0.61
CA PRO A 144 -21.79 1.43 -1.62
C PRO A 144 -20.69 0.38 -1.79
N GLU A 145 -21.05 -0.90 -1.63
CA GLU A 145 -20.11 -2.02 -1.72
C GLU A 145 -19.30 -2.01 -3.03
N VAL A 146 -19.92 -1.51 -4.10
CA VAL A 146 -19.30 -1.26 -5.41
C VAL A 146 -18.01 -0.44 -5.28
N LEU A 147 -17.98 0.62 -4.47
CA LEU A 147 -16.78 1.46 -4.28
C LEU A 147 -15.66 0.69 -3.56
N ARG A 148 -16.01 -0.19 -2.62
CA ARG A 148 -15.05 -1.04 -1.89
C ARG A 148 -14.41 -2.05 -2.85
N VAL A 149 -15.23 -2.69 -3.67
CA VAL A 149 -14.79 -3.63 -4.69
C VAL A 149 -13.93 -2.92 -5.74
N LEU A 150 -14.34 -1.75 -6.23
CA LEU A 150 -13.56 -0.95 -7.18
C LEU A 150 -12.19 -0.56 -6.62
N THR A 151 -12.11 -0.17 -5.34
CA THR A 151 -10.84 0.13 -4.68
C THR A 151 -9.90 -1.09 -4.71
N GLY A 152 -10.43 -2.27 -4.39
CA GLY A 152 -9.70 -3.53 -4.46
C GLY A 152 -9.24 -3.87 -5.88
N ILE A 153 -10.12 -3.75 -6.87
CA ILE A 153 -9.81 -3.98 -8.29
C ILE A 153 -8.69 -3.05 -8.76
N ILE A 154 -8.77 -1.75 -8.44
CA ILE A 154 -7.74 -0.77 -8.84
C ILE A 154 -6.39 -1.13 -8.22
N ALA A 155 -6.37 -1.50 -6.93
CA ALA A 155 -5.14 -1.89 -6.25
C ALA A 155 -4.52 -3.15 -6.86
N VAL A 156 -5.33 -4.19 -7.11
CA VAL A 156 -4.88 -5.45 -7.71
C VAL A 156 -4.42 -5.23 -9.16
N ALA A 157 -5.19 -4.51 -9.97
CA ALA A 157 -4.84 -4.20 -11.35
C ALA A 157 -3.54 -3.38 -11.43
N THR A 158 -3.37 -2.40 -10.55
CA THR A 158 -2.12 -1.63 -10.45
C THR A 158 -0.95 -2.52 -10.08
N ALA A 159 -1.08 -3.34 -9.04
CA ALA A 159 -0.01 -4.23 -8.60
C ALA A 159 0.34 -5.26 -9.69
N ALA A 160 -0.66 -5.84 -10.36
CA ALA A 160 -0.47 -6.76 -11.48
C ALA A 160 0.27 -6.10 -12.65
N PHE A 161 -0.15 -4.89 -13.05
CA PHE A 161 0.51 -4.13 -14.11
C PHE A 161 1.97 -3.81 -13.76
N VAL A 162 2.23 -3.21 -12.59
CA VAL A 162 3.57 -2.79 -12.18
C VAL A 162 4.47 -4.00 -11.96
N SER A 163 3.97 -5.06 -11.34
CA SER A 163 4.70 -6.32 -11.16
C SER A 163 5.09 -6.94 -12.51
N SER A 164 4.12 -7.10 -13.41
CA SER A 164 4.34 -7.67 -14.74
C SER A 164 5.32 -6.83 -15.56
N PHE A 165 5.23 -5.50 -15.46
CA PHE A 165 6.18 -4.59 -16.09
C PHE A 165 7.62 -4.86 -15.62
N PHE A 166 7.84 -4.92 -14.31
CA PHE A 166 9.17 -5.13 -13.75
C PHE A 166 9.73 -6.52 -14.07
N ILE A 167 8.91 -7.57 -13.95
CA ILE A 167 9.34 -8.94 -14.30
C ILE A 167 9.73 -8.99 -15.78
N ARG A 168 8.88 -8.46 -16.68
CA ARG A 168 9.16 -8.43 -18.12
C ARG A 168 10.39 -7.59 -18.45
N HIS A 169 10.58 -6.45 -17.78
CA HIS A 169 11.75 -5.60 -17.96
C HIS A 169 13.03 -6.30 -17.52
N GLY A 170 13.01 -6.97 -16.37
CA GLY A 170 14.14 -7.78 -15.89
C GLY A 170 14.53 -8.88 -16.87
N LEU A 171 13.56 -9.68 -17.32
CA LEU A 171 13.79 -10.79 -18.26
C LEU A 171 14.34 -10.32 -19.61
N LYS A 172 13.94 -9.14 -20.09
CA LYS A 172 14.51 -8.54 -21.31
C LYS A 172 15.97 -8.13 -21.12
N SER A 173 16.34 -7.67 -19.94
CA SER A 173 17.70 -7.25 -19.58
C SER A 173 18.56 -8.38 -19.01
N ARG A 174 18.33 -9.64 -19.42
CA ARG A 174 19.04 -10.83 -18.91
C ARG A 174 20.57 -10.77 -19.04
N THR A 175 21.08 -9.96 -19.97
CA THR A 175 22.51 -9.76 -20.19
C THR A 175 23.15 -8.78 -19.20
N GLN A 176 22.34 -8.04 -18.43
CA GLN A 176 22.78 -7.08 -17.42
C GLN A 176 22.27 -7.53 -16.04
N PRO A 177 23.05 -8.32 -15.27
CA PRO A 177 22.61 -8.93 -14.02
C PRO A 177 22.05 -7.92 -13.01
N VAL A 178 22.62 -6.72 -12.97
CA VAL A 178 22.16 -5.66 -12.06
C VAL A 178 20.71 -5.25 -12.35
N ILE A 179 20.37 -5.02 -13.61
CA ILE A 179 19.02 -4.64 -14.03
C ILE A 179 18.05 -5.81 -13.86
N LEU A 180 18.49 -7.03 -14.20
CA LEU A 180 17.71 -8.25 -14.02
C LEU A 180 17.27 -8.44 -12.57
N TYR A 181 18.22 -8.54 -11.63
CA TYR A 181 17.89 -8.80 -10.23
C TYR A 181 17.10 -7.66 -9.61
N ARG A 182 17.48 -6.40 -9.87
CA ARG A 182 16.74 -5.22 -9.40
C ARG A 182 15.27 -5.31 -9.80
N SER A 183 15.01 -5.58 -11.08
CA SER A 183 13.66 -5.62 -11.62
C SER A 183 12.87 -6.83 -11.11
N LEU A 184 13.49 -7.99 -10.98
CA LEU A 184 12.84 -9.18 -10.40
C LEU A 184 12.47 -8.95 -8.93
N TRP A 185 13.36 -8.39 -8.10
CA TRP A 185 13.04 -8.05 -6.71
C TRP A 185 11.86 -7.08 -6.60
N LEU A 186 11.82 -6.04 -7.44
CA LEU A 186 10.71 -5.10 -7.48
C LEU A 186 9.40 -5.79 -7.91
N GLY A 187 9.44 -6.56 -8.99
CA GLY A 187 8.26 -7.24 -9.54
C GLY A 187 7.69 -8.30 -8.58
N ILE A 188 8.56 -9.13 -7.99
CA ILE A 188 8.18 -10.15 -7.00
C ILE A 188 7.64 -9.49 -5.73
N GLY A 189 8.29 -8.45 -5.21
CA GLY A 189 7.81 -7.76 -4.01
C GLY A 189 6.40 -7.18 -4.21
N ILE A 190 6.13 -6.57 -5.37
CA ILE A 190 4.81 -6.03 -5.70
C ILE A 190 3.79 -7.16 -5.94
N ALA A 191 4.19 -8.29 -6.54
CA ALA A 191 3.32 -9.46 -6.67
C ALA A 191 2.92 -10.01 -5.28
N ILE A 192 3.85 -10.06 -4.33
CA ILE A 192 3.58 -10.49 -2.97
C ILE A 192 2.58 -9.54 -2.30
N LEU A 193 2.73 -8.21 -2.48
CA LEU A 193 1.74 -7.23 -1.99
C LEU A 193 0.35 -7.45 -2.59
N MET A 194 0.27 -7.80 -3.87
CA MET A 194 -0.99 -8.15 -4.55
C MET A 194 -1.65 -9.38 -3.89
N PHE A 195 -0.90 -10.47 -3.69
CA PHE A 195 -1.41 -11.66 -3.01
C PHE A 195 -1.82 -11.38 -1.56
N ALA A 196 -1.09 -10.52 -0.86
CA ALA A 196 -1.46 -10.07 0.48
C ALA A 196 -2.80 -9.32 0.49
N ALA A 197 -3.04 -8.47 -0.51
CA ALA A 197 -4.31 -7.75 -0.67
C ALA A 197 -5.47 -8.70 -0.99
N LEU A 198 -5.26 -9.71 -1.84
CA LEU A 198 -6.27 -10.73 -2.16
C LEU A 198 -6.63 -11.57 -0.92
N LEU A 199 -5.62 -12.03 -0.17
CA LEU A 199 -5.85 -12.76 1.09
C LEU A 199 -6.56 -11.89 2.12
N ALA A 200 -6.21 -10.61 2.23
CA ALA A 200 -6.92 -9.67 3.08
C ALA A 200 -8.39 -9.50 2.69
N PHE A 201 -8.69 -9.49 1.39
CA PHE A 201 -10.05 -9.39 0.88
C PHE A 201 -10.88 -10.65 1.21
N ILE A 202 -10.29 -11.84 1.10
CA ILE A 202 -10.94 -13.11 1.48
C ILE A 202 -11.11 -13.22 3.01
N ALA A 203 -10.14 -12.73 3.78
CA ALA A 203 -10.15 -12.78 5.24
C ALA A 203 -11.26 -11.90 5.87
N ALA A 204 -11.55 -10.76 5.25
CA ALA A 204 -12.51 -9.79 5.78
C ALA A 204 -13.94 -10.36 5.96
N PRO A 205 -14.58 -11.01 4.98
CA PRO A 205 -15.90 -11.62 5.16
C PRO A 205 -15.86 -12.96 5.90
N SER A 206 -14.76 -13.71 5.82
CA SER A 206 -14.67 -15.08 6.38
C SER A 206 -14.39 -15.13 7.88
N GLY A 207 -13.99 -14.03 8.50
CA GLY A 207 -13.64 -14.03 9.92
C GLY A 207 -12.32 -14.77 10.25
N SER A 208 -11.56 -15.20 9.24
CA SER A 208 -10.43 -16.13 9.39
C SER A 208 -9.16 -15.44 9.91
N ALA A 209 -8.87 -15.60 11.21
CA ALA A 209 -7.64 -15.08 11.82
C ALA A 209 -6.34 -15.57 11.13
N PRO A 210 -6.20 -16.84 10.71
CA PRO A 210 -5.02 -17.29 9.97
C PRO A 210 -4.78 -16.52 8.66
N PHE A 211 -5.84 -16.20 7.91
CA PHE A 211 -5.69 -15.43 6.67
C PHE A 211 -5.29 -13.97 6.94
N VAL A 212 -5.77 -13.38 8.04
CA VAL A 212 -5.35 -12.05 8.47
C VAL A 212 -3.86 -12.01 8.82
N VAL A 213 -3.36 -13.02 9.55
CA VAL A 213 -1.93 -13.14 9.91
C VAL A 213 -1.08 -13.36 8.66
N ALA A 214 -1.48 -14.30 7.79
CA ALA A 214 -0.77 -14.57 6.55
C ALA A 214 -0.70 -13.34 5.64
N ALA A 215 -1.81 -12.62 5.47
CA ALA A 215 -1.84 -11.37 4.71
C ALA A 215 -0.88 -10.32 5.30
N THR A 216 -0.82 -10.19 6.62
CA THR A 216 0.10 -9.26 7.30
C THR A 216 1.55 -9.62 7.03
N PHE A 217 1.91 -10.90 7.17
CA PHE A 217 3.27 -11.36 6.91
C PHE A 217 3.68 -11.13 5.44
N LEU A 218 2.77 -11.40 4.50
CA LEU A 218 3.00 -11.15 3.08
C LEU A 218 3.17 -9.65 2.80
N VAL A 219 2.42 -8.75 3.46
CA VAL A 219 2.67 -7.30 3.33
C VAL A 219 4.11 -6.98 3.73
N LEU A 220 4.58 -7.45 4.89
CA LEU A 220 5.93 -7.19 5.36
C LEU A 220 6.99 -7.73 4.39
N VAL A 221 6.84 -8.99 3.96
CA VAL A 221 7.75 -9.60 2.98
C VAL A 221 7.74 -8.83 1.67
N GLY A 222 6.57 -8.46 1.16
CA GLY A 222 6.43 -7.67 -0.06
C GLY A 222 7.13 -6.32 0.04
N LEU A 223 6.90 -5.58 1.14
CA LEU A 223 7.55 -4.29 1.39
C LEU A 223 9.08 -4.40 1.46
N LEU A 224 9.61 -5.39 2.17
CA LEU A 224 11.06 -5.60 2.30
C LEU A 224 11.70 -6.08 0.99
N THR A 225 11.00 -6.93 0.25
CA THR A 225 11.42 -7.44 -1.07
C THR A 225 11.47 -6.30 -2.09
N THR A 226 10.45 -5.45 -2.13
CA THR A 226 10.45 -4.24 -2.96
C THR A 226 11.56 -3.29 -2.54
N LEU A 227 11.81 -3.07 -1.24
CA LEU A 227 12.91 -2.22 -0.77
C LEU A 227 14.26 -2.75 -1.24
N ARG A 228 14.49 -4.07 -1.11
CA ARG A 228 15.71 -4.72 -1.61
C ARG A 228 15.90 -4.45 -3.10
N GLY A 229 14.83 -4.51 -3.88
CA GLY A 229 14.85 -4.12 -5.29
C GLY A 229 15.18 -2.65 -5.50
N VAL A 230 14.57 -1.73 -4.74
CA VAL A 230 14.86 -0.29 -4.86
C VAL A 230 16.34 -0.01 -4.59
N LEU A 231 16.90 -0.58 -3.52
CA LEU A 231 18.26 -0.32 -3.06
C LEU A 231 19.35 -1.20 -3.72
N TYR A 232 18.97 -2.12 -4.59
CA TYR A 232 19.90 -3.11 -5.15
C TYR A 232 21.09 -2.42 -5.83
N LYS A 233 22.30 -2.68 -5.29
CA LYS A 233 23.60 -2.17 -5.76
C LYS A 233 23.72 -0.63 -5.86
N ILE A 234 22.91 0.13 -5.14
CA ILE A 234 23.07 1.60 -5.04
C ILE A 234 24.38 1.98 -4.34
N PHE A 235 24.87 1.14 -3.42
CA PHE A 235 26.11 1.40 -2.67
C PHE A 235 27.40 0.97 -3.39
N ASP A 236 27.30 0.16 -4.45
CA ASP A 236 28.48 -0.31 -5.19
C ASP A 236 28.95 0.72 -6.24
N GLU A 237 28.09 1.67 -6.65
CA GLU A 237 28.44 2.74 -7.60
C GLU A 237 29.22 3.92 -6.95
N HIS A 238 29.46 3.88 -5.63
CA HIS A 238 30.24 4.90 -4.91
C HIS A 238 31.60 4.40 -4.37
N ILE A 239 31.99 3.16 -4.71
CA ILE A 239 33.29 2.58 -4.34
C ILE A 239 34.10 2.20 -5.60
N ALA A 240 33.66 2.62 -6.79
CA ALA A 240 34.40 2.46 -8.05
C ALA A 240 34.96 3.80 -8.54
#